data_AF-A0A098EE96-F1
#
_entry.id   AF-A0A098EE96-F1
#
_cell.length_a   1.000
_cell.length_b   1.000
_cell.length_c   1.000
_cell.angle_alpha   90.00
_cell.angle_beta   90.00
_cell.angle_gamma   90.00
#
_symmetry.space_group_name_H-M   'P 1'
#
loop_
_entity.id
_entity.type
_entity.pdbx_description
1 polymer ?
#
loop_
_entity_poly.entity_id
_entity_poly.type
_entity_poly.pdbx_seq_one_letter_code
_entity_poly.pdbx_strand_id
1 'polypeptide(L)'
;MRIAIDVKTRQVIAFYAGDRTRENAIKLWERIPKKYKQHTIFYTEDWDAYKEVIPKDQHVVCSKDSGKTNIIERFNCTVRQRVSRLVRLSLSFSKKPGLTQKQYNFLVF
;
A
#
# COMPACT_ATOMS: atom_id res chain seq x y z
N MET A 1 -1.42 7.09 -0.15
CA MET A 1 -1.92 5.71 -0.30
C MET A 1 -0.82 4.72 0.03
N ARG A 2 -1.15 3.67 0.79
CA ARG A 2 -0.27 2.53 1.07
C ARG A 2 -0.93 1.24 0.58
N ILE A 3 -0.14 0.30 0.06
CA ILE A 3 -0.60 -0.95 -0.54
C ILE A 3 0.29 -2.08 -0.05
N ALA A 4 -0.31 -3.23 0.23
CA ALA A 4 0.37 -4.51 0.40
C ALA A 4 0.05 -5.42 -0.81
N ILE A 5 1.08 -6.04 -1.37
CA ILE A 5 0.99 -6.92 -2.55
C ILE A 5 1.67 -8.24 -2.22
N ASP A 6 1.04 -9.35 -2.60
CA ASP A 6 1.69 -10.65 -2.58
C ASP A 6 2.70 -10.72 -3.73
N VAL A 7 3.97 -10.94 -3.40
CA VAL A 7 5.09 -10.96 -4.36
C VAL A 7 4.96 -12.09 -5.38
N LYS A 8 4.39 -13.23 -4.99
CA LYS A 8 4.21 -14.41 -5.85
C LYS A 8 3.03 -14.23 -6.79
N THR A 9 1.87 -13.85 -6.27
CA THR A 9 0.63 -13.77 -7.08
C THR A 9 0.44 -12.42 -7.76
N ARG A 10 1.17 -11.38 -7.30
CA ARG A 10 1.02 -9.97 -7.72
C ARG A 10 -0.34 -9.37 -7.40
N GLN A 11 -1.13 -10.03 -6.56
CA GLN A 11 -2.43 -9.54 -6.11
C GLN A 11 -2.26 -8.53 -4.99
N VAL A 12 -3.09 -7.50 -5.02
CA VAL A 12 -3.22 -6.57 -3.89
C VAL A 12 -3.99 -7.26 -2.78
N ILE A 13 -3.37 -7.38 -1.60
CA ILE A 13 -3.98 -8.06 -0.45
C ILE A 13 -4.60 -7.08 0.54
N ALA A 14 -4.13 -5.84 0.54
CA ALA A 14 -4.69 -4.75 1.32
C ALA A 14 -4.23 -3.41 0.76
N PHE A 15 -5.04 -2.38 0.95
CA PHE A 15 -4.62 -1.00 0.70
C PHE A 15 -5.38 -0.03 1.60
N TYR A 16 -4.79 1.15 1.78
CA TYR A 16 -5.38 2.25 2.53
C TYR A 16 -5.05 3.59 1.85
N ALA A 17 -6.09 4.33 1.47
CA ALA A 17 -5.95 5.67 0.91
C ALA A 17 -5.91 6.72 2.03
N GLY A 18 -4.70 7.15 2.39
CA GLY A 18 -4.46 8.26 3.31
C GLY A 18 -3.01 8.75 3.24
N ASP A 19 -2.71 9.70 4.11
CA ASP A 19 -1.40 10.33 4.26
C ASP A 19 -0.37 9.43 4.94
N ARG A 20 0.89 9.86 4.93
CA ARG A 20 2.02 9.17 5.56
C ARG A 20 2.03 9.40 7.08
N THR A 21 1.03 8.88 7.77
CA THR A 21 0.95 8.90 9.23
C THR A 21 0.94 7.50 9.81
N ARG A 22 1.28 7.37 11.10
CA ARG A 22 1.31 6.09 11.81
C ARG A 22 -0.08 5.46 11.90
N GLU A 23 -1.11 6.27 12.14
CA GLU A 23 -2.49 5.81 12.25
C GLU A 23 -2.95 5.15 10.95
N ASN A 24 -2.52 5.68 9.80
CA ASN A 24 -2.84 5.11 8.50
C ASN A 24 -2.05 3.82 8.23
N ALA A 25 -0.85 3.66 8.81
CA ALA A 25 -0.11 2.40 8.77
C ALA A 25 -0.82 1.31 9.60
N ILE A 26 -1.32 1.65 10.79
CA ILE A 26 -2.15 0.75 11.62
C ILE A 26 -3.39 0.30 10.84
N LYS A 27 -4.13 1.24 10.24
CA LYS A 27 -5.33 0.91 9.45
C LYS A 27 -5.03 0.03 8.24
N LEU A 28 -3.86 0.19 7.61
CA LEU A 28 -3.42 -0.73 6.56
C LEU A 28 -3.16 -2.12 7.13
N TRP A 29 -2.42 -2.20 8.24
CA TRP A 29 -2.10 -3.46 8.89
C TRP A 29 -3.38 -4.20 9.30
N GLU A 30 -4.34 -3.52 9.92
CA GLU A 30 -5.65 -4.09 10.28
C GLU A 30 -6.34 -4.77 9.09
N ARG A 31 -6.30 -4.16 7.90
CA ARG A 31 -6.90 -4.69 6.67
C ARG A 31 -6.18 -5.90 6.09
N ILE A 32 -4.91 -6.15 6.45
CA ILE A 32 -4.20 -7.33 5.95
C ILE A 32 -4.87 -8.60 6.49
N PRO A 33 -5.23 -9.58 5.65
CA PRO A 33 -5.90 -10.79 6.10
C PRO A 33 -5.05 -11.58 7.10
N LYS A 34 -5.70 -12.19 8.09
CA LYS A 34 -5.05 -12.91 9.20
C LYS A 34 -4.06 -13.98 8.71
N LYS A 35 -4.38 -14.69 7.62
CA LYS A 35 -3.50 -15.69 6.98
C LYS A 35 -2.13 -15.11 6.61
N TYR A 36 -2.09 -13.88 6.09
CA TYR A 36 -0.82 -13.22 5.76
C TYR A 36 -0.08 -12.81 7.04
N LYS A 37 -0.78 -12.22 8.00
CA LYS A 37 -0.18 -11.81 9.30
C LYS A 37 0.44 -12.97 10.08
N GLN A 38 0.00 -14.21 9.88
CA GLN A 38 0.51 -15.36 10.63
C GLN A 38 1.64 -16.11 9.92
N HIS A 39 1.71 -16.03 8.59
CA HIS A 39 2.54 -16.94 7.80
C HIS A 39 3.44 -16.25 6.77
N THR A 40 3.61 -14.93 6.85
CA THR A 40 4.39 -14.19 5.85
C THR A 40 5.36 -13.19 6.44
N ILE A 41 6.42 -12.90 5.66
CA ILE A 41 7.39 -11.84 5.92
C ILE A 41 7.00 -10.62 5.09
N PHE A 42 6.99 -9.46 5.72
CA PHE A 42 6.66 -8.18 5.12
C PHE A 42 7.93 -7.39 4.82
N TYR A 43 8.11 -7.08 3.54
CA TYR A 43 9.19 -6.24 3.05
C TYR A 43 8.68 -4.80 2.93
N THR A 44 9.30 -3.85 3.63
CA THR A 44 8.92 -2.43 3.55
C THR A 44 10.12 -1.53 3.33
N GLU A 45 9.86 -0.30 2.89
CA GLU A 45 10.83 0.79 3.01
C GLU A 45 11.18 1.04 4.49
N ASP A 46 12.33 1.67 4.73
CA ASP A 46 12.77 2.08 6.06
C ASP A 46 11.94 3.28 6.55
N TRP A 47 10.76 2.98 7.10
CA TRP A 47 9.88 3.97 7.69
C TRP A 47 9.47 3.55 9.09
N ASP A 48 9.71 4.41 10.08
CA ASP A 48 9.57 4.08 11.50
C ASP A 48 8.16 3.63 11.88
N ALA A 49 7.13 4.18 11.23
CA ALA A 49 5.76 3.75 11.44
C ALA A 49 5.54 2.25 11.17
N TYR A 50 6.29 1.63 10.25
CA TYR A 50 6.17 0.18 10.01
C TYR A 50 6.90 -0.66 11.06
N LYS A 51 8.00 -0.15 11.63
CA LYS A 51 8.78 -0.86 12.67
C LYS A 51 7.98 -1.11 13.94
N GLU A 52 6.99 -0.26 14.21
CA GLU A 52 6.14 -0.36 15.40
C GLU A 52 4.81 -1.06 15.13
N VAL A 53 4.39 -1.14 13.87
CA VAL A 53 3.10 -1.74 13.48
C VAL A 53 3.25 -3.21 13.09
N ILE A 54 4.36 -3.56 12.44
CA ILE A 54 4.64 -4.92 11.97
C ILE A 54 5.50 -5.63 13.02
N PRO A 55 5.15 -6.86 13.44
CA PRO A 55 5.99 -7.64 14.35
C PRO A 55 7.43 -7.75 13.83
N LYS A 56 8.42 -7.56 14.71
CA LYS A 56 9.85 -7.55 14.35
C LYS A 56 10.29 -8.82 13.62
N ASP A 57 9.78 -9.98 14.05
CA ASP A 57 10.12 -11.28 13.45
C ASP A 57 9.59 -11.46 12.01
N GLN A 58 8.65 -10.60 11.62
CA GLN A 58 8.02 -10.61 10.30
C GLN A 58 8.44 -9.41 9.45
N HIS A 59 9.19 -8.45 10.00
CA HIS A 59 9.50 -7.20 9.34
C HIS A 59 10.91 -7.18 8.77
N VAL A 60 11.03 -7.08 7.45
CA VAL A 60 12.30 -6.90 6.76
C VAL A 60 12.33 -5.54 6.09
N VAL A 61 13.24 -4.68 6.54
CA VAL A 61 13.49 -3.38 5.92
C VAL A 61 14.33 -3.59 4.66
N CYS A 62 13.81 -3.12 3.53
CA CYS A 62 14.48 -3.14 2.25
C CYS A 62 15.14 -1.78 1.97
N SER A 63 16.41 -1.79 1.59
CA SER A 63 17.05 -0.62 0.99
C SER A 63 16.44 -0.34 -0.39
N LYS A 64 16.47 0.93 -0.80
CA LYS A 64 15.93 1.37 -2.11
C LYS A 64 16.53 0.59 -3.29
N ASP A 65 17.75 0.10 -3.15
CA ASP A 65 18.49 -0.59 -4.21
C ASP A 65 18.23 -2.11 -4.25
N SER A 66 17.41 -2.65 -3.34
CA SER A 66 17.16 -4.09 -3.24
C SER A 66 16.28 -4.66 -4.36
N GLY A 67 15.63 -3.81 -5.16
CA GLY A 67 14.70 -4.21 -6.23
C GLY A 67 13.39 -4.87 -5.76
N LYS A 68 13.25 -5.15 -4.45
CA LYS A 68 12.06 -5.81 -3.87
C LYS A 68 10.82 -4.90 -3.86
N THR A 69 11.01 -3.58 -3.93
CA THR A 69 9.93 -2.58 -4.00
C THR A 69 9.46 -2.27 -5.42
N ASN A 70 10.17 -2.75 -6.45
CA ASN A 70 9.86 -2.50 -7.87
C ASN A 70 8.42 -2.90 -8.25
N ILE A 71 7.87 -3.91 -7.57
CA ILE A 71 6.50 -4.39 -7.77
C ILE A 71 5.49 -3.30 -7.39
N ILE A 72 5.67 -2.70 -6.21
CA ILE A 72 4.79 -1.65 -5.68
C ILE A 72 4.94 -0.38 -6.51
N GLU A 73 6.16 -0.02 -6.92
CA GLU A 73 6.42 1.13 -7.78
C GLU A 73 5.76 0.98 -9.14
N ARG A 74 5.91 -0.20 -9.78
CA ARG A 74 5.26 -0.51 -11.05
C ARG A 74 3.74 -0.49 -10.92
N PHE A 75 3.19 -1.08 -9.87
CA PHE A 75 1.75 -1.06 -9.61
C PHE A 75 1.23 0.38 -9.47
N ASN A 76 1.90 1.21 -8.66
CA ASN A 76 1.56 2.62 -8.50
C ASN A 76 1.64 3.39 -9.83
N CYS A 77 2.61 3.07 -10.68
CA CYS A 77 2.73 3.64 -12.02
C CYS A 77 1.53 3.23 -12.90
N THR A 78 1.18 1.93 -12.93
CA THR A 78 0.04 1.42 -13.69
C THR A 78 -1.29 2.04 -13.24
N VAL A 79 -1.52 2.14 -11.92
CA VAL A 79 -2.72 2.78 -11.39
C VAL A 79 -2.77 4.25 -11.82
N ARG A 80 -1.66 4.98 -11.70
CA ARG A 80 -1.59 6.38 -12.13
C ARG A 80 -1.93 6.52 -13.61
N GLN A 81 -1.37 5.67 -14.47
CA GLN A 81 -1.63 5.73 -15.91
C GLN A 81 -3.08 5.36 -16.26
N ARG A 82 -3.66 4.35 -15.61
CA ARG A 82 -5.01 3.85 -15.95
C ARG A 82 -6.12 4.64 -15.29
N VAL A 83 -5.84 5.34 -14.20
CA VAL A 83 -6.81 6.09 -13.42
C VAL A 83 -6.42 7.54 -13.41
N SER A 84 -6.79 8.26 -14.47
CA SER A 84 -6.49 9.69 -14.65
C SER A 84 -6.92 10.55 -13.45
N ARG A 85 -8.00 10.15 -12.75
CA ARG A 85 -8.50 10.80 -11.52
C ARG A 85 -7.57 10.69 -10.31
N LEU A 86 -6.57 9.81 -10.34
CA LEU A 86 -5.56 9.62 -9.29
C LEU A 86 -4.22 10.30 -9.63
N VAL A 87 -4.10 10.89 -10.83
CA VAL A 87 -2.92 11.65 -11.24
C VAL A 87 -3.10 13.11 -10.87
N ARG A 88 -2.11 13.66 -10.15
CA ARG A 88 -1.87 15.07 -9.77
C ARG A 88 -3.06 15.99 -9.97
N LEU A 89 -3.65 16.46 -8.86
CA LEU A 89 -4.58 17.61 -8.74
C LEU A 89 -4.91 18.28 -10.08
N SER A 90 -5.67 17.61 -10.92
CA SER A 90 -6.30 18.23 -12.08
C SER A 90 -7.63 18.80 -11.61
N LEU A 91 -8.19 19.75 -12.36
CA LEU A 91 -9.43 20.50 -12.08
C LEU A 91 -10.65 19.66 -11.67
N SER A 92 -10.59 18.33 -11.76
CA SER A 92 -11.65 17.37 -11.42
C SER A 92 -11.44 16.61 -10.09
N PHE A 93 -10.49 17.03 -9.24
CA PHE A 93 -10.21 16.38 -7.96
C PHE A 93 -11.29 16.68 -6.91
N SER A 94 -11.85 15.64 -6.29
CA SER A 94 -12.74 15.82 -5.13
C SER A 94 -11.90 15.92 -3.85
N LYS A 95 -12.12 16.97 -3.06
CA LYS A 95 -11.50 17.16 -1.73
C LYS A 95 -11.98 16.13 -0.68
N LYS A 96 -12.85 15.18 -1.05
CA LYS A 96 -13.41 14.19 -0.14
C LYS A 96 -12.58 12.89 -0.18
N PRO A 97 -11.83 12.55 0.89
CA PRO A 97 -10.94 11.37 0.91
C PRO A 97 -11.66 10.03 0.67
N GLY A 98 -12.96 9.95 0.97
CA GLY A 98 -13.77 8.74 0.75
C GLY A 98 -13.93 8.34 -0.72
N LEU A 99 -13.86 9.27 -1.67
CA LEU A 99 -14.02 8.97 -3.10
C LEU A 99 -12.79 8.26 -3.67
N THR A 100 -11.61 8.63 -3.21
CA THR A 100 -10.35 7.97 -3.57
C THR A 100 -10.36 6.52 -3.10
N GLN A 101 -10.75 6.26 -1.84
CA GLN A 101 -10.86 4.90 -1.32
C GLN A 101 -11.86 4.05 -2.11
N LYS A 102 -13.04 4.60 -2.47
CA LYS A 102 -14.05 3.91 -3.27
C LYS A 102 -13.56 3.53 -4.68
N GLN A 103 -12.82 4.41 -5.34
CA GLN A 103 -12.28 4.14 -6.68
C GLN A 103 -11.25 3.00 -6.66
N TYR A 104 -10.40 2.94 -5.65
CA TYR A 104 -9.47 1.81 -5.50
C TYR A 104 -10.19 0.51 -5.14
N ASN A 105 -11.25 0.55 -4.31
CA ASN A 105 -12.05 -0.64 -4.04
C ASN A 105 -12.64 -1.21 -5.35
N PHE A 106 -12.93 -0.36 -6.34
CA PHE A 106 -13.45 -0.78 -7.65
C PHE A 106 -12.38 -1.40 -8.57
N LEU A 107 -11.10 -1.06 -8.36
CA LEU A 107 -9.99 -1.50 -9.23
C LEU A 107 -9.24 -2.70 -8.66
N VAL A 108 -9.41 -2.97 -7.37
CA VAL A 108 -8.78 -4.07 -6.64
C VAL A 108 -9.89 -5.09 -6.36
N PHE A 109 -10.18 -5.92 -7.36
CA PHE A 109 -10.99 -7.12 -7.27
C PHE A 109 -10.17 -8.31 -7.77
#